data_AF-H0EWY1-F1
#
_entry.id   AF-H0EWY1-F1
#
_cell.length_a   1.000
_cell.length_b   1.000
_cell.length_c   1.000
_cell.angle_alpha   90.00
_cell.angle_beta   90.00
_cell.angle_gamma   90.00
#
_symmetry.space_group_name_H-M   'P 1'
#
loop_
_entity.id
_entity.type
_entity.pdbx_description
1 polymer ?
#
loop_
_entity_poly.entity_id
_entity_poly.type
_entity_poly.pdbx_seq_one_letter_code
_entity_poly.pdbx_strand_id
1 'polypeptide(L)'
;MSSEVREGEAEKPLPTDYDEGRNDYETSNASKFKFKAKKRQYVDPEVAFRESLFDAMADDEGAQFWEGVYGQPIHQYPDVKEGPTGELERMTDDEYAAHVRAKMYEKTHQHLIEEKARREAAKKERARLEREGRKEEEEAKRFRQKVEDSLRRGEERKNRKVWAEKWDAYISKWNELSKAGGATVAVASIPWPVESGKKRDINFKEIERFFLYAPTSGQPTEAELGRILKLERIRWHPDKIQQKLGGQDVDEDVMQAVTMVFQLIDRMWSEIRVKK
;
A
#
# COMPACT_ATOMS: atom_id res chain seq x y z
N MET A 1 43.29 -14.15 22.14
CA MET A 1 43.41 -15.61 21.92
C MET A 1 42.12 -16.04 21.26
N SER A 2 42.07 -15.91 19.93
CA SER A 2 42.12 -17.04 18.96
C SER A 2 40.70 -17.54 18.69
N SER A 3 40.20 -17.75 17.48
CA SER A 3 40.66 -17.51 16.11
C SER A 3 39.49 -17.96 15.21
N GLU A 4 39.10 -17.05 14.32
CA GLU A 4 38.50 -17.20 12.98
C GLU A 4 38.53 -18.60 12.30
N VAL A 5 37.39 -19.04 11.73
CA VAL A 5 37.16 -19.68 10.38
C VAL A 5 35.62 -19.71 10.17
N ARG A 6 34.91 -19.03 9.25
CA ARG A 6 34.81 -18.95 7.76
C ARG A 6 34.26 -20.17 7.00
N GLU A 7 33.35 -19.86 6.06
CA GLU A 7 32.88 -20.63 4.87
C GLU A 7 31.82 -21.73 5.12
N GLY A 8 30.77 -21.91 4.28
CA GLY A 8 30.40 -21.33 2.99
C GLY A 8 29.01 -21.83 2.53
N GLU A 9 28.44 -21.15 1.53
CA GLU A 9 27.16 -21.41 0.84
C GLU A 9 27.04 -22.82 0.22
N ALA A 10 25.83 -23.37 0.12
CA ALA A 10 25.33 -24.04 -1.09
C ALA A 10 23.83 -24.35 -1.02
N GLU A 11 23.14 -24.00 -2.09
CA GLU A 11 21.71 -24.13 -2.40
C GLU A 11 21.41 -25.48 -3.10
N LYS A 12 20.12 -25.92 -3.05
CA LYS A 12 19.39 -26.89 -3.93
C LYS A 12 19.40 -28.39 -3.55
N PRO A 13 18.49 -29.23 -4.12
CA PRO A 13 17.14 -29.03 -4.71
C PRO A 13 16.05 -30.02 -4.20
N LEU A 14 14.78 -29.80 -4.60
CA LEU A 14 13.69 -30.79 -4.58
C LEU A 14 13.72 -31.71 -5.82
N PRO A 15 13.40 -33.01 -5.68
CA PRO A 15 12.77 -33.83 -6.74
C PRO A 15 11.55 -34.63 -6.18
N THR A 16 10.31 -34.45 -6.67
CA THR A 16 9.63 -35.11 -7.81
C THR A 16 9.51 -36.64 -7.74
N ASP A 17 8.25 -37.10 -7.63
CA ASP A 17 7.55 -38.30 -8.14
C ASP A 17 8.28 -39.65 -8.34
N TYR A 18 7.54 -40.71 -7.98
CA TYR A 18 7.40 -42.05 -8.58
C TYR A 18 7.35 -43.18 -7.53
N ASP A 19 6.33 -44.05 -7.67
CA ASP A 19 6.40 -45.53 -7.81
C ASP A 19 5.18 -46.18 -7.11
N GLU A 20 4.08 -46.47 -7.82
CA GLU A 20 3.81 -47.71 -8.58
C GLU A 20 4.01 -49.02 -7.79
N GLY A 21 2.90 -49.76 -7.64
CA GLY A 21 2.86 -51.09 -7.04
C GLY A 21 1.77 -51.92 -7.72
N ARG A 22 2.01 -52.25 -9.00
CA ARG A 22 1.28 -53.26 -9.78
C ARG A 22 2.04 -54.58 -9.62
N ASN A 23 1.35 -55.67 -9.31
CA ASN A 23 1.88 -57.03 -9.43
C ASN A 23 0.83 -57.93 -10.07
N ASP A 24 1.34 -58.77 -10.93
CA ASP A 24 0.70 -59.42 -12.06
C ASP A 24 0.79 -60.93 -11.85
N TYR A 25 -0.22 -61.67 -12.32
CA TYR A 25 0.01 -63.03 -12.75
C TYR A 25 -0.97 -63.46 -13.83
N GLU A 26 -0.38 -64.17 -14.78
CA GLU A 26 -0.88 -64.57 -16.08
C GLU A 26 -2.00 -65.61 -16.07
N THR A 27 -2.61 -65.68 -17.25
CA THR A 27 -3.52 -66.68 -17.78
C THR A 27 -2.84 -68.04 -17.96
N SER A 28 -3.56 -69.15 -17.73
CA SER A 28 -3.93 -70.11 -18.79
C SER A 28 -4.54 -71.43 -18.25
N ASN A 29 -5.45 -71.95 -19.08
CA ASN A 29 -6.28 -73.14 -18.94
C ASN A 29 -5.49 -74.46 -18.75
N ALA A 30 -6.07 -75.42 -18.00
CA ALA A 30 -6.55 -76.68 -18.59
C ALA A 30 -7.19 -77.66 -17.58
N SER A 31 -8.30 -78.25 -18.04
CA SER A 31 -8.73 -79.64 -17.84
C SER A 31 -9.63 -80.02 -16.65
N LYS A 32 -10.93 -80.13 -17.02
CA LYS A 32 -11.74 -81.36 -16.98
C LYS A 32 -11.87 -82.06 -15.61
N PHE A 33 -12.97 -81.78 -14.91
CA PHE A 33 -13.80 -82.84 -14.33
C PHE A 33 -15.29 -82.54 -14.57
N LYS A 34 -15.97 -83.55 -15.11
CA LYS A 34 -17.38 -83.58 -15.46
C LYS A 34 -18.25 -83.54 -14.20
N PHE A 35 -19.29 -82.72 -14.18
CA PHE A 35 -20.57 -83.10 -13.56
C PHE A 35 -21.72 -82.56 -14.41
N LYS A 36 -22.39 -83.47 -15.10
CA LYS A 36 -23.62 -83.21 -15.85
C LYS A 36 -24.79 -83.66 -14.97
N ALA A 37 -25.87 -82.89 -14.99
CA ALA A 37 -27.21 -83.17 -14.45
C ALA A 37 -27.49 -82.79 -12.98
N LYS A 38 -28.20 -81.67 -12.80
CA LYS A 38 -29.68 -81.68 -12.65
C LYS A 38 -30.20 -80.25 -12.83
N LYS A 39 -30.95 -80.00 -13.92
CA LYS A 39 -31.87 -78.87 -14.00
C LYS A 39 -32.91 -79.07 -12.88
N ARG A 40 -32.79 -78.34 -11.79
CA ARG A 40 -33.96 -78.05 -10.95
C ARG A 40 -34.66 -76.88 -11.65
N GLN A 41 -35.86 -77.12 -12.17
CA GLN A 41 -36.76 -76.04 -12.56
C GLN A 41 -37.01 -75.22 -11.29
N TYR A 42 -36.38 -74.05 -11.20
CA TYR A 42 -36.78 -73.03 -10.25
C TYR A 42 -38.00 -72.38 -10.88
N VAL A 43 -39.20 -72.83 -10.49
CA VAL A 43 -40.40 -72.04 -10.71
C VAL A 43 -40.22 -70.79 -9.84
N ASP A 44 -40.48 -69.62 -10.41
CA ASP A 44 -40.45 -68.36 -9.67
C ASP A 44 -41.28 -68.52 -8.38
N PRO A 45 -40.74 -68.23 -7.18
CA PRO A 45 -41.47 -68.36 -5.92
C PRO A 45 -42.85 -67.69 -5.95
N GLU A 46 -42.99 -66.58 -6.68
CA GLU A 46 -44.26 -65.89 -6.86
C GLU A 46 -45.26 -66.73 -7.67
N VAL A 47 -44.79 -67.44 -8.70
CA VAL A 47 -45.62 -68.31 -9.55
C VAL A 47 -46.03 -69.58 -8.80
N ALA A 48 -45.10 -70.21 -8.07
CA ALA A 48 -45.40 -71.39 -7.25
C ALA A 48 -46.39 -71.07 -6.12
N PHE A 49 -46.23 -69.90 -5.49
CA PHE A 49 -47.18 -69.40 -4.49
C PHE A 49 -48.55 -69.11 -5.10
N ARG A 50 -48.59 -68.44 -6.26
CA ARG A 50 -49.84 -68.11 -6.95
C ARG A 50 -50.59 -69.38 -7.39
N GLU A 51 -49.88 -70.35 -7.94
CA GLU A 51 -50.47 -71.65 -8.32
C GLU A 51 -50.98 -72.41 -7.10
N SER A 52 -50.23 -72.43 -5.98
CA SER A 52 -50.71 -73.00 -4.70
C SER A 52 -51.94 -72.27 -4.14
N LEU A 53 -52.05 -70.96 -4.33
CA LEU A 53 -53.19 -70.15 -3.89
C LEU A 53 -54.45 -70.49 -4.71
N PHE A 54 -54.30 -70.62 -6.04
CA PHE A 54 -55.41 -70.98 -6.91
C PHE A 54 -55.85 -72.44 -6.75
N ASP A 55 -54.91 -73.36 -6.49
CA ASP A 55 -55.22 -74.76 -6.19
C ASP A 55 -55.98 -74.88 -4.85
N ALA A 56 -55.60 -74.10 -3.84
CA ALA A 56 -56.31 -74.02 -2.55
C ALA A 56 -57.69 -73.32 -2.64
N MET A 57 -57.92 -72.46 -3.63
CA MET A 57 -59.25 -71.87 -3.90
C MET A 57 -60.17 -72.79 -4.71
N ALA A 58 -59.61 -73.79 -5.40
CA ALA A 58 -60.39 -74.77 -6.14
C ALA A 58 -61.07 -75.81 -5.21
N ASP A 59 -60.64 -75.87 -3.95
CA ASP A 59 -61.26 -76.65 -2.89
C ASP A 59 -62.16 -75.75 -2.02
N ASP A 60 -63.44 -76.12 -1.90
CA ASP A 60 -64.47 -75.31 -1.23
C ASP A 60 -64.16 -75.09 0.28
N GLU A 61 -63.33 -75.95 0.89
CA GLU A 61 -62.86 -75.79 2.28
C GLU A 61 -61.68 -74.78 2.39
N GLY A 62 -60.81 -74.71 1.37
CA GLY A 62 -59.68 -73.78 1.35
C GLY A 62 -60.10 -72.33 1.10
N ALA A 63 -61.17 -72.12 0.33
CA ALA A 63 -61.75 -70.80 0.11
C ALA A 63 -62.23 -70.13 1.41
N GLN A 64 -62.85 -70.89 2.33
CA GLN A 64 -63.33 -70.36 3.61
C GLN A 64 -62.19 -69.94 4.55
N PHE A 65 -61.06 -70.65 4.52
CA PHE A 65 -59.87 -70.28 5.30
C PHE A 65 -59.33 -68.91 4.86
N TRP A 66 -59.23 -68.67 3.55
CA TRP A 66 -58.74 -67.40 3.04
C TRP A 66 -59.75 -66.26 3.19
N GLU A 67 -61.05 -66.54 3.14
CA GLU A 67 -62.10 -65.56 3.48
C GLU A 67 -61.98 -65.08 4.93
N GLY A 68 -61.65 -65.96 5.88
CA GLY A 68 -61.40 -65.55 7.27
C GLY A 68 -60.13 -64.69 7.43
N VAL A 69 -59.09 -64.96 6.64
CA VAL A 69 -57.79 -64.26 6.72
C VAL A 69 -57.82 -62.90 6.01
N TYR A 70 -58.50 -62.79 4.87
CA TYR A 70 -58.47 -61.60 3.99
C TYR A 70 -59.85 -61.01 3.66
N GLY A 71 -60.94 -61.61 4.11
CA GLY A 71 -62.31 -61.12 3.89
C GLY A 71 -62.75 -60.05 4.89
N GLN A 72 -61.87 -59.58 5.78
CA GLN A 72 -62.19 -58.41 6.59
C GLN A 72 -62.41 -57.20 5.69
N PRO A 73 -63.49 -56.41 5.92
CA PRO A 73 -63.70 -55.17 5.18
C PRO A 73 -62.46 -54.28 5.27
N ILE A 74 -61.90 -53.92 4.11
CA ILE A 74 -60.74 -53.03 4.05
C ILE A 74 -61.13 -51.73 4.74
N HIS A 75 -60.44 -51.41 5.84
CA HIS A 75 -60.61 -50.12 6.51
C HIS A 75 -60.19 -49.00 5.55
N GLN A 76 -61.18 -48.34 4.94
CA GLN A 76 -60.95 -47.10 4.22
C GLN A 76 -60.71 -46.01 5.26
N TYR A 77 -59.44 -45.70 5.49
CA TYR A 77 -59.09 -44.50 6.23
C TYR A 77 -59.34 -43.28 5.33
N PRO A 78 -59.92 -42.18 5.88
CA PRO A 78 -59.94 -40.93 5.15
C PRO A 78 -58.48 -40.51 4.87
N ASP A 79 -58.20 -40.21 3.60
CA ASP A 79 -56.86 -39.88 3.10
C ASP A 79 -56.34 -38.53 3.65
N VAL A 80 -57.21 -37.77 4.32
CA VAL A 80 -56.91 -36.42 4.81
C VAL A 80 -56.70 -36.46 6.32
N LYS A 81 -55.47 -36.15 6.76
CA LYS A 81 -55.15 -35.90 8.17
C LYS A 81 -55.24 -34.40 8.43
N GLU A 82 -56.23 -33.99 9.21
CA GLU A 82 -56.46 -32.58 9.54
C GLU A 82 -55.28 -31.99 10.34
N GLY A 83 -54.64 -30.96 9.79
CA GLY A 83 -53.62 -30.19 10.50
C GLY A 83 -54.24 -29.18 11.48
N PRO A 84 -53.58 -28.81 12.60
CA PRO A 84 -54.14 -27.89 13.61
C PRO A 84 -54.56 -26.51 13.10
N THR A 85 -54.04 -26.07 11.95
CA THR A 85 -54.34 -24.78 11.31
C THR A 85 -55.10 -24.90 9.99
N GLY A 86 -55.26 -26.10 9.40
CA GLY A 86 -55.98 -26.32 8.13
C GLY A 86 -55.42 -25.55 6.91
N GLU A 87 -54.29 -24.86 7.03
CA GLU A 87 -53.70 -24.03 5.96
C GLU A 87 -53.07 -24.87 4.86
N LEU A 88 -52.51 -26.03 5.23
CA LEU A 88 -51.88 -26.98 4.33
C LEU A 88 -52.89 -27.66 3.38
N GLU A 89 -54.16 -27.72 3.78
CA GLU A 89 -55.26 -28.39 3.06
C GLU A 89 -55.92 -27.47 2.01
N ARG A 90 -55.71 -26.15 2.10
CA ARG A 90 -56.20 -25.17 1.11
C ARG A 90 -55.20 -24.90 -0.01
N MET A 91 -54.00 -25.46 0.12
CA MET A 91 -52.89 -25.25 -0.79
C MET A 91 -52.95 -26.28 -1.90
N THR A 92 -52.74 -25.87 -3.15
CA THR A 92 -52.66 -26.81 -4.27
C THR A 92 -51.43 -27.72 -4.11
N ASP A 93 -51.46 -28.94 -4.69
CA ASP A 93 -50.37 -29.92 -4.54
C ASP A 93 -48.98 -29.35 -4.89
N ASP A 94 -48.91 -28.47 -5.90
CA ASP A 94 -47.69 -27.77 -6.32
C ASP A 94 -47.16 -26.80 -5.26
N GLU A 95 -48.07 -26.07 -4.64
CA GLU A 95 -47.79 -25.13 -3.58
C GLU A 95 -47.39 -25.85 -2.28
N TYR A 96 -48.01 -27.00 -1.98
CA TYR A 96 -47.61 -27.89 -0.88
C TYR A 96 -46.19 -28.42 -1.10
N ALA A 97 -45.89 -28.89 -2.30
CA ALA A 97 -44.55 -29.35 -2.67
C ALA A 97 -43.50 -28.24 -2.59
N ALA A 98 -43.85 -27.00 -2.96
CA ALA A 98 -42.98 -25.84 -2.80
C ALA A 98 -42.75 -25.50 -1.31
N HIS A 99 -43.81 -25.52 -0.50
CA HIS A 99 -43.74 -25.25 0.93
C HIS A 99 -42.91 -26.31 1.67
N VAL A 100 -43.09 -27.60 1.39
CA VAL A 100 -42.27 -28.68 1.98
C VAL A 100 -40.81 -28.56 1.55
N ARG A 101 -40.52 -28.25 0.27
CA ARG A 101 -39.15 -27.99 -0.19
C ARG A 101 -38.53 -26.80 0.52
N ALA A 102 -39.27 -25.70 0.69
CA ALA A 102 -38.82 -24.53 1.44
C ALA A 102 -38.55 -24.87 2.91
N LYS A 103 -39.45 -25.61 3.57
CA LYS A 103 -39.27 -26.04 4.97
C LYS A 103 -38.10 -27.01 5.17
N MET A 104 -37.91 -27.94 4.24
CA MET A 104 -36.75 -28.83 4.25
C MET A 104 -35.45 -28.07 3.99
N TYR A 105 -35.46 -27.08 3.08
CA TYR A 105 -34.33 -26.20 2.83
C TYR A 105 -34.01 -25.34 4.06
N GLU A 106 -35.00 -24.71 4.69
CA GLU A 106 -34.87 -23.97 5.95
C GLU A 106 -34.22 -24.85 7.03
N LYS A 107 -34.72 -26.07 7.25
CA LYS A 107 -34.20 -26.97 8.29
C LYS A 107 -32.77 -27.46 8.02
N THR A 108 -32.42 -27.71 6.75
CA THR A 108 -31.08 -28.22 6.36
C THR A 108 -30.05 -27.12 6.20
N HIS A 109 -30.48 -25.92 5.75
CA HIS A 109 -29.60 -24.80 5.45
C HIS A 109 -29.56 -23.76 6.58
N GLN A 110 -30.27 -23.97 7.69
CA GLN A 110 -30.15 -23.11 8.88
C GLN A 110 -28.69 -22.89 9.30
N HIS A 111 -27.88 -23.96 9.36
CA HIS A 111 -26.46 -23.87 9.71
C HIS A 111 -25.62 -23.19 8.61
N LEU A 112 -25.94 -23.40 7.33
CA LEU A 112 -25.27 -22.74 6.20
C LEU A 112 -25.59 -21.25 6.12
N ILE A 113 -26.82 -20.85 6.44
CA ILE A 113 -27.27 -19.46 6.46
C ILE A 113 -26.59 -18.73 7.63
N GLU A 114 -26.52 -19.35 8.80
CA GLU A 114 -25.83 -18.79 9.96
C GLU A 114 -24.32 -18.68 9.74
N GLU A 115 -23.68 -19.70 9.17
CA GLU A 115 -22.25 -19.67 8.86
C GLU A 115 -21.92 -18.61 7.80
N LYS A 116 -22.75 -18.51 6.74
CA LYS A 116 -22.61 -17.48 5.71
C LYS A 116 -22.82 -16.08 6.30
N ALA A 117 -23.83 -15.89 7.14
CA ALA A 117 -24.08 -14.62 7.82
C ALA A 117 -22.89 -14.22 8.73
N ARG A 118 -22.33 -15.17 9.49
CA ARG A 118 -21.15 -14.93 10.31
C ARG A 118 -19.93 -14.54 9.48
N ARG A 119 -19.71 -15.22 8.35
CA ARG A 119 -18.60 -14.93 7.43
C ARG A 119 -18.76 -13.56 6.75
N GLU A 120 -19.97 -13.21 6.33
CA GLU A 120 -20.26 -11.89 5.75
C GLU A 120 -20.12 -10.77 6.78
N ALA A 121 -20.59 -10.97 8.02
CA ALA A 121 -20.40 -10.02 9.12
C ALA A 121 -18.91 -9.81 9.43
N ALA A 122 -18.13 -10.88 9.54
CA ALA A 122 -16.68 -10.79 9.77
C ALA A 122 -15.95 -10.08 8.61
N LYS A 123 -16.34 -10.33 7.36
CA LYS A 123 -15.79 -9.64 6.19
C LYS A 123 -16.15 -8.15 6.20
N LYS A 124 -17.39 -7.81 6.58
CA LYS A 124 -17.86 -6.42 6.68
C LYS A 124 -17.10 -5.66 7.77
N GLU A 125 -16.89 -6.25 8.94
CA GLU A 125 -16.13 -5.61 10.03
C GLU A 125 -14.65 -5.41 9.65
N ARG A 126 -14.01 -6.41 9.04
CA ARG A 126 -12.63 -6.24 8.51
C ARG A 126 -12.54 -5.13 7.48
N ALA A 127 -13.49 -5.06 6.54
CA ALA A 127 -13.53 -4.00 5.54
C ALA A 127 -13.80 -2.61 6.15
N ARG A 128 -14.52 -2.53 7.28
CA ARG A 128 -14.70 -1.26 8.01
C ARG A 128 -13.40 -0.82 8.68
N LEU A 129 -12.75 -1.72 9.42
CA LEU A 129 -11.48 -1.44 10.07
C LEU A 129 -10.38 -1.04 9.07
N GLU A 130 -10.31 -1.72 7.93
CA GLU A 130 -9.35 -1.36 6.88
C GLU A 130 -9.64 0.03 6.27
N ARG A 131 -10.92 0.36 6.07
CA ARG A 131 -11.31 1.71 5.60
C ARG A 131 -11.01 2.78 6.63
N GLU A 132 -11.23 2.51 7.91
CA GLU A 132 -10.93 3.42 9.00
C GLU A 132 -9.41 3.62 9.13
N GLY A 133 -8.63 2.53 9.18
CA GLY A 133 -7.17 2.58 9.20
C GLY A 133 -6.58 3.31 7.99
N ARG A 134 -7.12 3.10 6.79
CA ARG A 134 -6.69 3.83 5.59
C ARG A 134 -6.97 5.33 5.70
N LYS A 135 -8.14 5.73 6.23
CA LYS A 135 -8.47 7.14 6.44
C LYS A 135 -7.52 7.78 7.46
N GLU A 136 -7.28 7.10 8.58
CA GLU A 136 -6.35 7.57 9.61
C GLU A 136 -4.93 7.71 9.07
N GLU A 137 -4.45 6.77 8.25
CA GLU A 137 -3.16 6.88 7.59
C GLU A 137 -3.09 8.06 6.62
N GLU A 138 -4.14 8.27 5.82
CA GLU A 138 -4.22 9.40 4.88
C GLU A 138 -4.25 10.73 5.64
N GLU A 139 -4.99 10.82 6.75
CA GLU A 139 -5.03 11.99 7.63
C GLU A 139 -3.67 12.23 8.31
N ALA A 140 -3.02 11.19 8.82
CA ALA A 140 -1.70 11.27 9.41
C ALA A 140 -0.63 11.69 8.39
N LYS A 141 -0.73 11.24 7.14
CA LYS A 141 0.14 11.68 6.03
C LYS A 141 -0.10 13.15 5.70
N ARG A 142 -1.36 13.58 5.59
CA ARG A 142 -1.72 14.99 5.35
C ARG A 142 -1.26 15.89 6.49
N PHE A 143 -1.37 15.44 7.74
CA PHE A 143 -0.89 16.17 8.90
C PHE A 143 0.63 16.31 8.88
N ARG A 144 1.37 15.21 8.63
CA ARG A 144 2.82 15.24 8.49
C ARG A 144 3.29 16.21 7.40
N GLN A 145 2.66 16.17 6.23
CA GLN A 145 2.97 17.11 5.13
C GLN A 145 2.73 18.57 5.55
N LYS A 146 1.63 18.87 6.24
CA LYS A 146 1.34 20.23 6.74
C LYS A 146 2.36 20.70 7.78
N VAL A 147 2.80 19.81 8.67
CA VAL A 147 3.84 20.10 9.67
C VAL A 147 5.17 20.37 8.98
N GLU A 148 5.59 19.52 8.05
CA GLU A 148 6.81 19.68 7.27
C GLU A 148 6.79 20.97 6.44
N ASP A 149 5.69 21.25 5.76
CA ASP A 149 5.49 22.50 5.03
C ASP A 149 5.58 23.73 5.93
N SER A 150 5.05 23.63 7.16
CA SER A 150 5.11 24.72 8.13
C SER A 150 6.52 24.92 8.68
N LEU A 151 7.25 23.82 8.92
CA LEU A 151 8.64 23.86 9.34
C LEU A 151 9.53 24.44 8.25
N ARG A 152 9.38 23.97 7.00
CA ARG A 152 10.10 24.49 5.83
C ARG A 152 9.87 25.99 5.64
N ARG A 153 8.61 26.44 5.67
CA ARG A 153 8.30 27.89 5.61
C ARG A 153 8.89 28.66 6.79
N GLY A 154 8.97 28.03 7.97
CA GLY A 154 9.60 28.60 9.16
C GLY A 154 11.10 28.77 9.01
N GLU A 155 11.80 27.74 8.53
CA GLU A 155 13.24 27.74 8.26
C GLU A 155 13.60 28.72 7.15
N GLU A 156 12.84 28.76 6.06
CA GLU A 156 13.00 29.76 5.01
C GLU A 156 12.88 31.17 5.58
N ARG A 157 11.87 31.46 6.42
CA ARG A 157 11.74 32.77 7.07
C ARG A 157 12.92 33.09 7.99
N LYS A 158 13.44 32.12 8.75
CA LYS A 158 14.61 32.32 9.61
C LYS A 158 15.85 32.61 8.77
N ASN A 159 16.11 31.81 7.74
CA ASN A 159 17.23 32.02 6.83
C ASN A 159 17.12 33.39 6.14
N ARG A 160 15.93 33.76 5.67
CA ARG A 160 15.66 35.10 5.12
C ARG A 160 16.01 36.22 6.08
N LYS A 161 15.60 36.12 7.34
CA LYS A 161 15.93 37.11 8.38
C LYS A 161 17.42 37.17 8.67
N VAL A 162 18.08 36.02 8.81
CA VAL A 162 19.54 35.95 9.04
C VAL A 162 20.31 36.60 7.89
N TRP A 163 19.89 36.37 6.65
CA TRP A 163 20.52 37.00 5.47
C TRP A 163 20.25 38.51 5.40
N ALA A 164 19.03 38.95 5.74
CA ALA A 164 18.70 40.38 5.80
C ALA A 164 19.51 41.10 6.89
N GLU A 165 19.62 40.52 8.09
CA GLU A 165 20.44 41.07 9.18
C GLU A 165 21.92 41.16 8.79
N LYS A 166 22.45 40.15 8.10
CA LYS A 166 23.83 40.17 7.57
C LYS A 166 24.02 41.27 6.51
N TRP A 167 23.03 41.48 5.64
CA TRP A 167 23.05 42.54 4.64
C TRP A 167 22.99 43.93 5.28
N ASP A 168 22.11 44.13 6.26
CA ASP A 168 21.98 45.38 7.00
C ASP A 168 23.26 45.69 7.79
N ALA A 169 23.89 44.67 8.39
CA ALA A 169 25.20 44.81 9.02
C ALA A 169 26.30 45.19 8.02
N TYR A 170 26.30 44.60 6.81
CA TYR A 170 27.21 44.95 5.72
C TYR A 170 27.05 46.41 5.30
N ILE A 171 25.82 46.87 5.05
CA ILE A 171 25.52 48.26 4.70
C ILE A 171 25.90 49.22 5.85
N SER A 172 25.62 48.84 7.09
CA SER A 172 25.90 49.68 8.27
C SER A 172 27.39 49.90 8.45
N LYS A 173 28.20 48.83 8.37
CA LYS A 173 29.68 48.93 8.38
C LYS A 173 30.18 49.80 7.23
N TRP A 174 29.58 49.66 6.06
CA TRP A 174 29.89 50.48 4.90
C TRP A 174 29.54 51.96 5.07
N ASN A 175 28.46 52.28 5.79
CA ASN A 175 28.07 53.64 6.13
C ASN A 175 28.98 54.22 7.21
N GLU A 176 29.38 53.43 8.21
CA GLU A 176 30.37 53.79 9.23
C GLU A 176 31.71 54.13 8.58
N LEU A 177 32.19 53.31 7.66
CA LEU A 177 33.39 53.59 6.87
C LEU A 177 33.28 54.86 6.04
N SER A 178 32.10 55.11 5.45
CA SER A 178 31.87 56.34 4.68
C SER A 178 31.91 57.59 5.56
N LYS A 179 31.36 57.51 6.78
CA LYS A 179 31.37 58.59 7.78
C LYS A 179 32.75 58.80 8.40
N ALA A 180 33.51 57.72 8.58
CA ALA A 180 34.88 57.74 9.10
C ALA A 180 35.93 58.14 8.03
N GLY A 181 35.50 58.53 6.83
CA GLY A 181 36.33 58.87 5.67
C GLY A 181 37.27 60.06 5.87
N GLY A 182 38.30 59.84 6.68
CA GLY A 182 39.31 60.80 7.13
C GLY A 182 40.21 60.25 8.25
N ALA A 183 39.82 59.18 8.95
CA ALA A 183 40.68 58.46 9.89
C ALA A 183 41.26 57.19 9.24
N THR A 184 42.48 56.80 9.61
CA THR A 184 43.17 55.59 9.13
C THR A 184 42.29 54.36 9.30
N VAL A 185 41.67 53.91 8.20
CA VAL A 185 40.77 52.76 8.23
C VAL A 185 41.61 51.50 8.30
N ALA A 186 41.52 50.77 9.41
CA ALA A 186 42.12 49.45 9.52
C ALA A 186 41.52 48.52 8.46
N VAL A 187 42.35 47.74 7.77
CA VAL A 187 41.96 46.68 6.81
C VAL A 187 40.90 45.73 7.38
N ALA A 188 40.94 45.51 8.70
CA ALA A 188 39.96 44.71 9.43
C ALA A 188 38.53 45.30 9.46
N SER A 189 38.40 46.60 9.17
CA SER A 189 37.11 47.30 9.15
C SER A 189 36.41 47.23 7.78
N ILE A 190 37.07 46.71 6.74
CA ILE A 190 36.45 46.52 5.42
C ILE A 190 35.38 45.41 5.53
N PRO A 191 34.11 45.71 5.25
CA PRO A 191 33.06 44.68 5.22
C PRO A 191 33.21 43.85 3.94
N TRP A 192 33.77 42.66 4.08
CA TRP A 192 33.89 41.69 2.97
C TRP A 192 32.51 41.11 2.62
N PRO A 193 32.16 40.94 1.34
CA PRO A 193 30.85 40.44 0.90
C PRO A 193 30.77 38.91 1.03
N VAL A 194 31.02 38.40 2.23
CA VAL A 194 31.02 36.97 2.58
C VAL A 194 30.23 36.77 3.86
N GLU A 195 29.74 35.55 4.10
CA GLU A 195 28.89 35.25 5.24
C GLU A 195 29.58 35.56 6.59
N SER A 196 30.90 35.36 6.65
CA SER A 196 31.75 35.59 7.82
C SER A 196 32.16 37.06 8.00
N GLY A 197 32.03 37.88 6.95
CA GLY A 197 32.50 39.27 6.91
C GLY A 197 34.02 39.43 7.05
N LYS A 198 34.81 38.37 6.82
CA LYS A 198 36.27 38.34 6.97
C LYS A 198 36.98 38.09 5.64
N LYS A 199 38.20 38.63 5.51
CA LYS A 199 39.07 38.42 4.34
C LYS A 199 39.46 36.95 4.09
N ARG A 200 39.46 36.12 5.13
CA ARG A 200 39.91 34.72 5.06
C ARG A 200 38.93 33.79 4.33
N ASP A 201 37.65 34.17 4.26
CA ASP A 201 36.58 33.34 3.71
C ASP A 201 36.15 33.82 2.31
N ILE A 202 37.02 34.55 1.61
CA ILE A 202 36.77 35.03 0.25
C ILE A 202 36.80 33.84 -0.71
N ASN A 203 35.62 33.38 -1.11
CA ASN A 203 35.44 32.36 -2.14
C ASN A 203 34.38 32.83 -3.15
N PHE A 204 34.60 32.49 -4.42
CA PHE A 204 33.69 32.75 -5.53
C PHE A 204 32.24 32.40 -5.17
N LYS A 205 32.03 31.20 -4.64
CA LYS A 205 30.71 30.68 -4.30
C LYS A 205 30.07 31.39 -3.11
N GLU A 206 30.86 31.87 -2.15
CA GLU A 206 30.34 32.55 -0.97
C GLU A 206 29.86 33.95 -1.29
N ILE A 207 30.61 34.67 -2.13
CA ILE A 207 30.24 36.01 -2.56
C ILE A 207 29.04 35.96 -3.52
N GLU A 208 29.01 34.97 -4.41
CA GLU A 208 27.86 34.71 -5.27
C GLU A 208 26.61 34.43 -4.41
N ARG A 209 26.71 33.54 -3.42
CA ARG A 209 25.63 33.28 -2.45
C ARG A 209 25.24 34.55 -1.68
N PHE A 210 26.21 35.34 -1.24
CA PHE A 210 25.94 36.59 -0.52
C PHE A 210 25.11 37.53 -1.38
N PHE A 211 25.51 37.84 -2.61
CA PHE A 211 24.73 38.74 -3.47
C PHE A 211 23.42 38.14 -3.98
N LEU A 212 23.30 36.81 -4.09
CA LEU A 212 22.04 36.16 -4.46
C LEU A 212 21.02 36.13 -3.31
N TYR A 213 21.46 35.96 -2.06
CA TYR A 213 20.54 35.76 -0.92
C TYR A 213 20.39 36.99 -0.03
N ALA A 214 21.45 37.79 0.15
CA ALA A 214 21.50 38.91 1.09
C ALA A 214 20.59 40.10 0.72
N PRO A 215 20.52 40.57 -0.54
CA PRO A 215 19.79 41.81 -0.84
C PRO A 215 18.27 41.66 -0.93
N THR A 216 17.76 40.45 -1.21
CA THR A 216 16.32 40.25 -1.46
C THR A 216 15.72 39.13 -0.61
N SER A 217 16.41 38.68 0.44
CA SER A 217 15.89 37.65 1.34
C SER A 217 15.31 36.46 0.54
N GLY A 218 16.05 35.95 -0.45
CA GLY A 218 15.68 34.72 -1.17
C GLY A 218 14.69 34.81 -2.35
N GLN A 219 14.32 35.99 -2.86
CA GLN A 219 13.61 36.12 -4.15
C GLN A 219 14.09 37.35 -4.95
N PRO A 220 15.29 37.32 -5.54
CA PRO A 220 15.79 38.47 -6.27
C PRO A 220 15.08 38.60 -7.63
N THR A 221 14.48 39.76 -7.91
CA THR A 221 14.23 40.11 -9.31
C THR A 221 15.57 40.47 -9.97
N GLU A 222 15.83 39.95 -11.16
CA GLU A 222 17.10 40.17 -11.89
C GLU A 222 17.42 41.67 -12.07
N ALA A 223 16.38 42.51 -12.16
CA ALA A 223 16.50 43.96 -12.24
C ALA A 223 16.98 44.63 -10.94
N GLU A 224 16.63 44.08 -9.77
CA GLU A 224 17.12 44.55 -8.47
C GLU A 224 18.58 44.15 -8.25
N LEU A 225 18.91 42.89 -8.54
CA LEU A 225 20.30 42.41 -8.52
C LEU A 225 21.20 43.24 -9.43
N GLY A 226 20.76 43.52 -10.66
CA GLY A 226 21.53 44.33 -11.62
C GLY A 226 21.78 45.76 -11.13
N ARG A 227 20.84 46.37 -10.39
CA ARG A 227 21.01 47.70 -9.78
C ARG A 227 22.02 47.67 -8.63
N ILE A 228 21.91 46.69 -7.76
CA ILE A 228 22.79 46.53 -6.59
C ILE A 228 24.22 46.23 -7.03
N LEU A 229 24.42 45.29 -7.96
CA LEU A 229 25.74 44.98 -8.51
C LEU A 229 26.38 46.16 -9.24
N LYS A 230 25.58 47.03 -9.88
CA LYS A 230 26.10 48.27 -10.49
C LYS A 230 26.65 49.23 -9.43
N LEU A 231 25.96 49.39 -8.30
CA LEU A 231 26.41 50.24 -7.20
C LEU A 231 27.66 49.66 -6.53
N GLU A 232 27.66 48.35 -6.29
CA GLU A 232 28.78 47.64 -5.69
C GLU A 232 30.01 47.63 -6.61
N ARG A 233 29.85 47.54 -7.94
CA ARG A 233 30.95 47.69 -8.91
C ARG A 233 31.68 49.03 -8.77
N ILE A 234 30.92 50.12 -8.65
CA ILE A 234 31.51 51.45 -8.46
C ILE A 234 32.19 51.55 -7.09
N ARG A 235 31.62 50.89 -6.07
CA ARG A 235 32.12 50.88 -4.70
C ARG A 235 33.40 50.06 -4.54
N TRP A 236 33.48 48.92 -5.22
CA TRP A 236 34.60 47.97 -5.19
C TRP A 236 35.70 48.25 -6.20
N HIS A 237 35.63 49.37 -6.93
CA HIS A 237 36.70 49.75 -7.83
C HIS A 237 38.00 49.97 -7.05
N PRO A 238 39.13 49.34 -7.44
CA PRO A 238 40.36 49.36 -6.65
C PRO A 238 40.85 50.79 -6.36
N ASP A 239 40.75 51.70 -7.33
CA ASP A 239 41.05 53.14 -7.13
C ASP A 239 40.13 53.81 -6.08
N LYS A 240 38.83 53.50 -6.06
CA LYS A 240 37.92 54.07 -5.05
C LYS A 240 38.18 53.52 -3.66
N ILE A 241 38.47 52.23 -3.56
CA ILE A 241 38.82 51.60 -2.28
C ILE A 241 40.17 52.14 -1.77
N GLN A 242 41.15 52.31 -2.65
CA GLN A 242 42.46 52.89 -2.33
C GLN A 242 42.34 54.34 -1.84
N GLN A 243 41.50 55.16 -2.49
CA GLN A 243 41.18 56.51 -2.02
C GLN A 243 40.50 56.52 -0.64
N LYS A 244 39.65 55.52 -0.36
CA LYS A 244 38.97 55.39 0.94
C LYS A 244 39.86 54.84 2.06
N LEU A 245 40.89 54.08 1.71
CA LEU A 245 41.89 53.55 2.64
C LEU A 245 43.02 54.54 2.95
N GLY A 246 42.95 55.78 2.43
CA GLY A 246 43.86 56.85 2.84
C GLY A 246 45.25 56.80 2.18
N GLY A 247 45.41 56.07 1.07
CA GLY A 247 46.59 56.18 0.20
C GLY A 247 47.94 55.76 0.80
N GLN A 248 47.98 55.12 1.98
CA GLN A 248 49.24 54.70 2.63
C GLN A 248 49.22 53.19 2.91
N ASP A 249 50.28 52.51 2.44
CA ASP A 249 50.64 51.10 2.68
C ASP A 249 49.45 50.14 2.85
N VAL A 250 48.56 50.12 1.85
CA VAL A 250 47.58 49.04 1.74
C VAL A 250 48.34 47.78 1.37
N ASP A 251 48.37 46.84 2.31
CA ASP A 251 48.95 45.51 2.16
C ASP A 251 48.58 44.89 0.80
N GLU A 252 49.56 44.46 0.01
CA GLU A 252 49.39 43.96 -1.37
C GLU A 252 48.31 42.87 -1.43
N ASP A 253 48.28 42.02 -0.40
CA ASP A 253 47.29 40.95 -0.24
C ASP A 253 45.86 41.48 -0.14
N VAL A 254 45.64 42.69 0.39
CA VAL A 254 44.32 43.32 0.51
C VAL A 254 43.88 43.86 -0.83
N MET A 255 44.79 44.48 -1.57
CA MET A 255 44.52 44.96 -2.93
C MET A 255 44.21 43.78 -3.87
N GLN A 256 44.93 42.66 -3.76
CA GLN A 256 44.60 41.44 -4.49
C GLN A 256 43.22 40.91 -4.14
N ALA A 257 42.86 40.87 -2.86
CA ALA A 257 41.52 40.46 -2.41
C ALA A 257 40.41 41.40 -2.92
N VAL A 258 40.64 42.71 -2.90
CA VAL A 258 39.72 43.72 -3.45
C VAL A 258 39.55 43.54 -4.95
N THR A 259 40.64 43.37 -5.70
CA THR A 259 40.59 43.13 -7.15
C THR A 259 39.89 41.82 -7.48
N MET A 260 40.09 40.76 -6.69
CA MET A 260 39.36 39.50 -6.83
C MET A 260 37.84 39.69 -6.64
N VAL A 261 37.43 40.42 -5.60
CA VAL A 261 36.01 40.76 -5.36
C VAL A 261 35.46 41.60 -6.52
N PHE A 262 36.21 42.58 -7.02
CA PHE A 262 35.81 43.41 -8.15
C PHE A 262 35.59 42.59 -9.43
N GLN A 263 36.57 41.74 -9.80
CA GLN A 263 36.48 40.86 -10.97
C GLN A 263 35.29 39.91 -10.87
N LEU A 264 35.00 39.42 -9.66
CA LEU A 264 33.85 38.58 -9.40
C LEU A 264 32.52 39.33 -9.63
N ILE A 265 32.39 40.52 -9.06
CA ILE A 265 31.20 41.36 -9.23
C ILE A 265 31.01 41.71 -10.71
N ASP A 266 32.09 42.03 -11.43
CA ASP A 266 32.06 42.35 -12.86
C ASP A 266 31.63 41.14 -13.72
N ARG A 267 32.09 39.93 -13.38
CA ARG A 267 31.63 38.69 -13.99
C ARG A 267 30.15 38.41 -13.72
N MET A 268 29.70 38.50 -12.47
CA MET A 268 28.28 38.30 -12.10
C MET A 268 27.37 39.31 -12.81
N TRP A 269 27.81 40.57 -12.89
CA TRP A 269 27.08 41.61 -13.60
C TRP A 269 27.00 41.35 -15.10
N SER A 270 28.08 40.84 -15.69
CA SER A 270 28.12 40.44 -17.10
C SER A 270 27.17 39.26 -17.38
N GLU A 271 27.16 38.25 -16.51
CA GLU A 271 26.27 37.08 -16.63
C GLU A 271 24.77 37.46 -16.57
N ILE A 272 24.39 38.41 -15.68
CA ILE A 272 23.01 38.92 -15.61
C ILE A 272 22.62 39.72 -16.86
N ARG A 273 23.57 40.45 -17.47
CA ARG A 273 23.31 41.19 -18.72
C ARG A 273 23.18 40.29 -19.94
N VAL A 274 23.92 39.18 -19.98
CA VAL A 274 23.89 38.22 -21.10
C VAL A 274 22.59 37.41 -21.10
N LYS A 275 21.97 37.19 -19.93
CA LYS A 275 20.69 36.49 -19.80
C LYS A 275 19.47 37.31 -20.22
N LYS A 276 19.62 38.61 -20.43
CA LYS A 276 18.55 39.54 -20.79
C LYS A 276 18.48 39.77 -22.29
#